data_AF-G2MSA7-F1
#
_entry.id   AF-G2MSA7-F1
#
_cell.length_a   1.000
_cell.length_b   1.000
_cell.length_c   1.000
_cell.angle_alpha   90.00
_cell.angle_beta   90.00
_cell.angle_gamma   90.00
#
_symmetry.space_group_name_H-M   'P 1'
#
loop_
_entity.id
_entity.type
_entity.pdbx_description
1 polymer ?
#
loop_
_entity_poly.entity_id
_entity_poly.type
_entity_poly.pdbx_seq_one_letter_code
_entity_poly.pdbx_strand_id
1 'polypeptide(L)' 'MPSIDELELYFGDNHEIMYLREKREVFYEDGKKEYVDIYVYKKDIKNEPHIYIATGDWRVFLLNR' A
#
# COMPACT_ATOMS: atom_id res chain seq x y z
N MET A 1 -12.78 -17.32 -3.57
CA MET A 1 -12.09 -16.05 -3.90
C MET A 1 -10.74 -16.13 -3.24
N PRO A 2 -9.62 -15.95 -3.96
CA PRO A 2 -8.32 -15.81 -3.31
C PRO A 2 -8.38 -14.63 -2.34
N SER A 3 -7.77 -14.79 -1.17
CA SER A 3 -7.67 -13.70 -0.21
C SER A 3 -6.87 -12.54 -0.83
N ILE A 4 -7.13 -11.29 -0.42
CA ILE A 4 -6.32 -10.15 -0.88
C ILE A 4 -4.84 -10.41 -0.56
N ASP A 5 -4.56 -11.08 0.56
CA ASP A 5 -3.22 -11.53 0.92
C ASP A 5 -2.57 -12.39 -0.16
N GLU A 6 -3.31 -13.30 -0.80
CA GLU A 6 -2.77 -14.09 -1.92
C GLU A 6 -2.41 -13.18 -3.09
N LEU A 7 -3.28 -12.24 -3.48
CA LEU A 7 -3.00 -11.33 -4.61
C LEU A 7 -1.74 -10.48 -4.36
N GLU A 8 -1.54 -10.00 -3.14
CA GLU A 8 -0.40 -9.17 -2.74
C GLU A 8 0.94 -9.93 -2.66
N LEU A 9 0.88 -11.27 -2.66
CA LEU A 9 2.04 -12.17 -2.74
C LEU A 9 2.49 -12.42 -4.19
N TYR A 10 1.66 -12.13 -5.19
CA TYR A 10 1.91 -12.48 -6.59
C TYR A 10 2.03 -11.24 -7.48
N PHE A 11 3.27 -10.86 -7.79
CA PHE A 11 3.56 -9.97 -8.93
C PHE A 11 4.47 -10.69 -9.92
N GLY A 12 3.89 -11.18 -11.03
CA GLY A 12 4.61 -11.90 -12.10
C GLY A 12 4.85 -13.38 -11.79
N ASP A 13 5.99 -13.93 -12.24
CA ASP A 13 6.36 -15.35 -12.08
C ASP A 13 7.11 -15.67 -10.77
N ASN A 14 7.37 -14.67 -9.92
CA ASN A 14 8.18 -14.83 -8.71
C ASN A 14 7.31 -14.97 -7.45
N HIS A 15 7.53 -16.05 -6.70
CA HIS A 15 6.90 -16.30 -5.40
C HIS A 15 7.68 -15.58 -4.28
N GLU A 16 7.59 -14.25 -4.23
CA GLU A 16 8.23 -13.47 -3.18
C GLU A 16 7.25 -12.50 -2.53
N ILE A 17 7.29 -12.44 -1.19
CA ILE A 17 6.45 -11.53 -0.40
C ILE A 17 6.87 -10.08 -0.70
N MET A 18 6.00 -9.32 -1.37
CA MET A 18 6.26 -7.91 -1.73
C MET A 18 5.67 -6.95 -0.70
N TYR A 19 4.42 -7.19 -0.30
CA TYR A 19 3.69 -6.40 0.66
C TYR A 19 3.38 -7.19 1.92
N LEU A 20 3.46 -6.53 3.08
CA LEU A 20 3.02 -7.07 4.35
C LEU A 20 1.78 -6.33 4.85
N ARG A 21 0.79 -7.08 5.31
CA ARG A 21 -0.39 -6.53 5.97
C ARG A 21 -0.04 -6.03 7.38
N GLU A 22 -0.36 -4.77 7.65
CA GLU A 22 -0.23 -4.13 8.96
C GLU A 22 -1.56 -3.50 9.36
N LYS A 23 -1.85 -3.45 10.67
CA LYS A 23 -2.97 -2.66 11.18
C LYS A 23 -2.53 -1.24 11.49
N ARG A 24 -3.28 -0.25 11.01
CA ARG A 24 -3.09 1.16 11.38
C ARG A 24 -4.37 1.84 11.78
N GLU A 25 -4.26 2.75 12.74
CA GLU A 25 -5.35 3.62 13.14
C GLU A 25 -5.57 4.69 12.07
N VAL A 26 -6.81 4.82 11.60
CA VAL A 26 -7.26 5.88 10.70
C VAL A 26 -8.29 6.77 11.39
N PHE A 27 -8.32 8.02 10.97
CA PHE A 27 -9.18 9.06 11.52
C PHE A 27 -10.15 9.50 10.43
N TYR A 28 -11.44 9.37 10.71
CA TYR A 28 -12.49 9.84 9.82
C TYR A 28 -12.85 11.30 10.12
N GLU A 29 -13.46 11.98 9.15
CA GLU A 29 -13.85 13.39 9.28
C GLU A 29 -14.88 13.63 10.39
N ASP A 30 -15.67 12.61 10.73
CA ASP A 30 -16.64 12.63 11.83
C ASP A 30 -16.00 12.42 13.22
N GLY A 31 -14.67 12.28 13.28
CA GLY A 31 -13.92 12.04 14.52
C GLY A 31 -13.86 10.58 14.95
N LYS A 32 -14.47 9.65 14.21
CA LYS A 32 -14.34 8.22 14.46
C LYS A 32 -12.89 7.77 14.23
N LYS A 33 -12.45 6.79 15.01
CA LYS A 33 -11.18 6.08 14.83
C LYS A 33 -11.43 4.62 14.54
N GLU A 34 -10.64 4.02 13.66
CA GLU A 34 -10.73 2.61 13.32
C GLU A 34 -9.34 2.04 13.03
N TYR A 35 -9.12 0.78 13.39
CA TYR A 35 -7.95 0.04 12.94
C TYR A 35 -8.28 -0.68 11.64
N VAL A 36 -7.60 -0.30 10.56
CA VAL A 36 -7.76 -0.91 9.24
C VAL A 36 -6.50 -1.64 8.84
N ASP A 37 -6.67 -2.70 8.05
CA ASP A 37 -5.55 -3.42 7.44
C ASP A 37 -5.02 -2.61 6.24
N ILE A 38 -3.70 -2.40 6.20
CA ILE A 38 -2.98 -1.76 5.10
C ILE A 38 -1.87 -2.68 4.60
N TYR A 39 -1.52 -2.59 3.32
CA TYR A 39 -0.43 -3.35 2.71
C TYR A 39 0.77 -2.45 2.50
N VAL A 40 1.90 -2.81 3.09
CA VAL A 40 3.14 -2.01 3.08
C VAL A 40 4.21 -2.74 2.29
N TYR A 41 4.76 -2.09 1.27
CA TYR A 41 5.90 -2.61 0.53
C TYR A 41 7.13 -2.64 1.43
N LYS A 42 7.79 -3.80 1.55
CA LYS A 42 8.89 -4.01 2.53
C LYS A 42 10.27 -4.17 1.93
N LYS A 43 10.39 -4.35 0.62
CA LYS A 43 11.70 -4.41 -0.02
C LYS A 43 12.34 -3.03 -0.07
N ASP A 44 13.67 -3.00 -0.03
CA ASP A 44 14.42 -1.76 -0.21
C ASP A 44 14.14 -1.23 -1.63
N ILE A 45 13.55 -0.05 -1.71
CA ILE A 45 13.18 0.60 -2.98
C ILE A 45 14.35 1.33 -3.65
N LYS A 46 15.52 1.45 -2.99
CA LYS A 46 16.64 2.26 -3.49
C LYS A 46 17.07 1.93 -4.91
N ASN A 47 16.93 0.66 -5.30
CA ASN A 47 17.37 0.16 -6.61
C ASN A 47 16.21 -0.06 -7.59
N GLU A 48 14.97 0.20 -7.17
CA GLU A 48 13.77 0.02 -7.99
C GLU A 48 13.24 1.39 -8.46
N PRO A 49 12.69 1.51 -9.67
CA PRO A 49 12.02 2.74 -10.10
C PRO A 49 10.84 3.05 -9.17
N HIS A 50 10.92 4.17 -8.46
CA HIS A 50 9.87 4.62 -7.55
C HIS A 50 9.69 6.13 -7.62
N ILE A 51 8.50 6.59 -7.23
CA ILE A 51 8.17 8.00 -7.13
C ILE A 51 7.61 8.26 -5.75
N TYR A 52 8.23 9.20 -5.04
CA TYR A 52 7.73 9.64 -3.75
C TYR A 52 6.61 10.68 -3.94
N ILE A 53 5.45 10.43 -3.33
CA ILE A 53 4.30 11.33 -3.37
C ILE A 53 4.22 12.08 -2.04
N ALA A 54 4.73 13.31 -2.01
CA ALA A 54 4.85 14.09 -0.79
C ALA A 54 3.50 14.43 -0.12
N THR A 55 2.42 14.52 -0.89
CA THR A 55 1.07 14.79 -0.35
C THR A 55 0.45 13.55 0.31
N GLY A 56 0.96 12.35 0.03
CA GLY A 56 0.32 11.09 0.39
C GLY A 56 -1.00 10.79 -0.33
N ASP A 57 -1.43 11.66 -1.25
CA ASP A 57 -2.69 11.50 -1.99
C ASP A 57 -2.43 11.04 -3.43
N TRP A 58 -2.75 9.76 -3.69
CA TRP A 58 -2.61 9.15 -5.00
C TRP A 58 -3.51 9.79 -6.07
N ARG A 59 -4.71 10.23 -5.71
CA ARG A 59 -5.66 10.86 -6.64
C ARG A 59 -5.14 12.21 -7.10
N VAL A 60 -4.64 13.03 -6.17
CA VAL A 60 -4.01 14.31 -6.48
C VAL A 60 -2.78 14.11 -7.37
N PHE A 61 -1.97 13.10 -7.09
CA PHE A 61 -0.81 12.77 -7.93
C PHE A 61 -1.22 12.42 -9.38
N LEU A 62 -2.25 11.59 -9.57
CA LEU A 62 -2.72 11.19 -10.90
C LEU A 62 -3.33 12.34 -11.71
N LEU A 63 -4.03 13.27 -11.05
CA LEU A 63 -4.70 14.39 -11.74
C LEU A 63 -3.72 15.46 -12.23
N ASN A 64 -2.54 15.55 -11.62
CA ASN A 64 -1.52 16.55 -11.97
C ASN A 64 -0.44 16.00 -12.91
N ARG A 65 -0.71 14.86 -13.56
CA ARG A 65 0.27 14.12 -14.36
C ARG A 65 -0.03 14.11 -15.84
#